data_AF-A0AAX0Y9B6-F1
#
_entry.id   AF-A0AAX0Y9B6-F1
#
_cell.length_a   1.000
_cell.length_b   1.000
_cell.length_c   1.000
_cell.angle_alpha   90.00
_cell.angle_beta   90.00
_cell.angle_gamma   90.00
#
_symmetry.space_group_name_H-M   'P 1'
#
loop_
_entity.id
_entity.type
_entity.pdbx_description
1 polymer ?
#
loop_
_entity_poly.entity_id
_entity_poly.type
_entity_poly.pdbx_seq_one_letter_code
_entity_poly.pdbx_strand_id
1 'polypeptide(L)'
;MSSYFKYLTLFLLSVLGLYLTFVSVTSLFFISIYLENRPLLSLLLDYADNIDRLSSLSYITSVLLSLFWIYKAHKNIEQKGIKNLDFSNKACVYWWFVPILSLWKPYYIVKEIFLASKFANDWKDKSALFLII
;
A
#
# COMPACT_ATOMS: atom_id res chain seq x y z
N MET A 1 7.25 16.24 -14.26
CA MET A 1 6.29 15.19 -13.90
C MET A 1 5.16 15.17 -14.91
N SER A 2 5.22 14.26 -15.89
CA SER A 2 4.29 14.15 -17.03
C SER A 2 2.82 14.32 -16.64
N SER A 3 2.07 15.15 -17.40
CA SER A 3 0.63 15.40 -17.21
C SER A 3 -0.18 14.11 -17.09
N TYR A 4 0.26 13.04 -17.76
CA TYR A 4 -0.32 11.70 -17.68
C TYR A 4 -0.36 11.14 -16.25
N PHE A 5 0.71 11.33 -15.47
CA PHE A 5 0.78 10.83 -14.11
C PHE A 5 -0.27 11.51 -13.20
N LYS A 6 -0.50 12.82 -13.39
CA LYS A 6 -1.51 13.57 -12.62
C LYS A 6 -2.93 13.05 -12.89
N TYR A 7 -3.29 12.82 -14.16
CA TYR A 7 -4.61 12.28 -14.51
C TYR A 7 -4.79 10.85 -14.01
N LEU A 8 -3.75 10.02 -14.08
CA LEU A 8 -3.78 8.66 -13.56
C LEU A 8 -3.96 8.63 -12.02
N THR A 9 -3.26 9.50 -11.29
CA THR A 9 -3.43 9.61 -9.83
C THR A 9 -4.83 10.10 -9.47
N LEU A 10 -5.36 11.11 -10.16
CA LEU A 10 -6.73 11.60 -9.94
C LEU A 10 -7.78 10.53 -10.24
N PHE A 11 -7.59 9.77 -11.31
CA PHE A 11 -8.46 8.64 -11.65
C PHE A 11 -8.45 7.57 -10.56
N LEU A 12 -7.27 7.14 -10.11
CA LEU A 12 -7.15 6.13 -9.04
C LEU A 12 -7.76 6.61 -7.71
N LEU A 13 -7.57 7.89 -7.35
CA LEU A 13 -8.19 8.48 -6.16
C LEU A 13 -9.72 8.54 -6.30
N SER A 14 -10.24 8.83 -7.49
CA SER A 14 -11.69 8.83 -7.74
C SER A 14 -12.30 7.43 -7.64
N VAL A 15 -11.60 6.41 -8.15
CA VAL A 15 -12.02 5.00 -8.05
C VAL A 15 -12.01 4.53 -6.59
N LEU A 16 -10.96 4.88 -5.83
CA LEU A 16 -10.89 4.58 -4.41
C LEU A 16 -12.02 5.27 -3.62
N GLY A 17 -12.28 6.55 -3.91
CA GLY A 17 -13.38 7.30 -3.30
C GLY A 17 -14.73 6.66 -3.60
N LEU A 18 -14.99 6.28 -4.85
CA LEU A 18 -16.21 5.57 -5.24
C LEU A 18 -16.37 4.25 -4.50
N TYR A 19 -15.31 3.46 -4.37
CA TYR A 19 -15.32 2.22 -3.60
C TYR A 19 -15.67 2.46 -2.12
N LEU A 20 -15.05 3.46 -1.47
CA LEU A 20 -15.33 3.79 -0.07
C LEU A 20 -16.77 4.30 0.13
N THR A 21 -17.29 5.08 -0.81
CA THR A 21 -18.69 5.52 -0.77
C THR A 21 -19.65 4.35 -0.96
N PHE A 22 -19.32 3.41 -1.84
CA PHE A 22 -20.10 2.20 -2.05
C PHE A 22 -20.15 1.33 -0.78
N VAL A 23 -19.01 1.11 -0.13
CA VAL A 23 -18.92 0.41 1.16
C VAL A 23 -19.72 1.12 2.26
N SER A 24 -19.69 2.45 2.29
CA SER A 24 -20.46 3.23 3.27
C SER A 24 -21.97 3.14 3.01
N VAL A 25 -22.39 3.14 1.74
CA VAL A 25 -23.80 3.00 1.33
C VAL A 25 -24.34 1.60 1.63
N THR A 26 -23.55 0.56 1.36
CA THR A 26 -23.95 -0.81 1.72
C THR A 26 -24.08 -0.93 3.24
N SER A 27 -23.16 -0.37 4.02
CA SER A 27 -23.25 -0.32 5.48
C SER A 27 -24.53 0.36 5.98
N LEU A 28 -24.91 1.52 5.42
CA LEU A 28 -26.16 2.22 5.75
C LEU A 28 -27.41 1.44 5.32
N PHE A 29 -27.36 0.77 4.16
CA PHE A 29 -28.44 -0.11 3.69
C PHE A 29 -28.64 -1.30 4.65
N PHE A 30 -27.55 -1.90 5.13
CA PHE A 30 -27.60 -2.94 6.17
C PHE A 30 -28.18 -2.41 7.49
N ILE A 31 -27.86 -1.17 7.90
CA ILE A 31 -28.46 -0.51 9.07
C ILE A 31 -29.96 -0.23 8.86
N SER A 32 -30.40 0.11 7.65
CA SER A 32 -31.83 0.30 7.37
C SER A 32 -32.62 -1.01 7.39
N ILE A 33 -32.05 -2.11 6.87
CA ILE A 33 -32.65 -3.46 6.92
C ILE A 33 -32.64 -4.00 8.37
N TYR A 34 -31.62 -3.65 9.16
CA TYR A 34 -31.49 -3.98 10.57
C TYR A 34 -32.70 -3.52 11.41
N LEU A 35 -33.35 -2.42 11.00
CA LEU A 35 -34.53 -1.90 11.70
C LEU A 35 -35.83 -2.63 11.36
N GLU A 36 -35.89 -3.40 10.27
CA GLU A 36 -37.16 -3.89 9.68
C GLU A 36 -37.41 -5.42 9.79
N ASN A 37 -36.39 -6.28 9.82
CA ASN A 37 -36.59 -7.75 9.89
C ASN A 37 -35.61 -8.46 10.84
N ARG A 38 -36.09 -8.93 12.00
CA ARG A 38 -35.24 -9.48 13.09
C ARG A 38 -34.60 -10.87 12.86
N PRO A 39 -35.24 -11.88 12.21
CA PRO A 39 -34.71 -13.26 12.23
C PRO A 39 -33.72 -13.62 11.11
N LEU A 40 -33.87 -13.06 9.90
CA LEU A 40 -32.91 -13.25 8.79
C LEU A 40 -31.60 -12.46 9.02
N LEU A 41 -31.73 -11.36 9.77
CA LEU A 41 -30.69 -10.39 10.03
C LEU A 41 -29.52 -10.96 10.84
N SER A 42 -29.76 -11.80 11.84
CA SER A 42 -28.68 -12.39 12.64
C SER A 42 -27.77 -13.30 11.81
N LEU A 43 -28.35 -14.10 10.90
CA LEU A 43 -27.57 -14.97 10.00
C LEU A 43 -26.74 -14.16 8.99
N LEU A 44 -27.29 -13.06 8.48
CA LEU A 44 -26.56 -12.18 7.54
C LEU A 44 -25.46 -11.38 8.23
N LEU A 45 -25.68 -10.91 9.47
CA LEU A 45 -24.66 -10.22 10.27
C LEU A 45 -23.53 -11.16 10.67
N ASP A 46 -23.84 -12.39 11.12
CA ASP A 46 -22.81 -13.39 11.41
C ASP A 46 -21.97 -13.72 10.15
N TYR A 47 -22.59 -13.77 8.97
CA TYR A 47 -21.87 -13.99 7.73
C TYR A 47 -20.98 -12.79 7.34
N ALA A 48 -21.50 -11.56 7.43
CA ALA A 48 -20.76 -10.34 7.15
C ALA A 48 -19.58 -10.15 8.12
N ASP A 49 -19.80 -10.35 9.43
CA ASP A 49 -18.76 -10.27 10.46
C ASP A 49 -17.64 -11.29 10.21
N ASN A 50 -17.99 -12.51 9.77
CA ASN A 50 -17.00 -13.53 9.42
C ASN A 50 -16.20 -13.16 8.16
N ILE A 51 -16.84 -12.55 7.15
CA ILE A 51 -16.16 -12.00 5.97
C ILE A 51 -15.22 -10.86 6.37
N ASP A 52 -15.64 -9.95 7.23
CA ASP A 52 -14.84 -8.81 7.67
C ASP A 52 -13.64 -9.25 8.50
N ARG A 53 -13.80 -10.26 9.36
CA ARG A 53 -12.69 -10.89 10.10
C ARG A 53 -11.69 -11.55 9.16
N LEU A 54 -12.16 -12.31 8.17
CA LEU A 54 -11.29 -12.96 7.18
C LEU A 54 -10.56 -11.92 6.32
N SER A 55 -11.25 -10.86 5.92
CA SER A 55 -10.71 -9.75 5.15
C SER A 55 -9.66 -8.97 5.95
N SER A 56 -9.89 -8.76 7.24
CA SER A 56 -8.92 -8.12 8.13
C SER A 56 -7.65 -8.96 8.28
N LEU A 57 -7.79 -10.29 8.40
CA LEU A 57 -6.66 -11.22 8.48
C LEU A 57 -5.88 -11.27 7.15
N SER A 58 -6.58 -11.29 6.01
CA SER A 58 -5.95 -11.26 4.68
C SER A 58 -5.21 -9.93 4.44
N TYR A 59 -5.74 -8.82 4.94
CA TYR A 59 -5.06 -7.52 4.89
C TYR A 59 -3.76 -7.52 5.72
N ILE A 60 -3.82 -7.98 6.97
CA ILE A 60 -2.65 -8.06 7.85
C ILE A 60 -1.57 -8.94 7.22
N THR A 61 -1.94 -10.13 6.74
CA THR A 61 -0.98 -11.04 6.09
C THR A 61 -0.39 -10.43 4.82
N SER A 62 -1.18 -9.74 4.01
CA SER A 62 -0.70 -9.03 2.81
C SER A 62 0.30 -7.91 3.15
N VAL A 63 0.04 -7.15 4.22
CA VAL A 63 0.96 -6.12 4.72
C VAL A 63 2.27 -6.74 5.18
N LEU A 64 2.22 -7.79 6.01
CA LEU A 64 3.42 -8.48 6.50
C LEU A 64 4.24 -9.08 5.36
N LEU A 65 3.59 -9.70 4.38
CA LEU A 65 4.26 -10.28 3.21
C LEU A 65 4.93 -9.19 2.35
N SER A 66 4.26 -8.05 2.19
CA SER A 66 4.81 -6.89 1.46
C SER A 66 6.04 -6.32 2.16
N LEU A 67 5.98 -6.14 3.49
CA LEU A 67 7.13 -5.67 4.28
C LEU A 67 8.31 -6.65 4.22
N PHE A 68 8.02 -7.95 4.29
CA PHE A 68 9.03 -8.99 4.18
C PHE A 68 9.69 -9.02 2.79
N TRP A 69 8.89 -8.84 1.74
CA TRP A 69 9.39 -8.73 0.37
C TRP A 69 10.28 -7.50 0.20
N ILE A 70 9.87 -6.33 0.70
CA ILE A 70 10.67 -5.09 0.67
C ILE A 70 12.01 -5.30 1.38
N TYR A 71 11.98 -5.88 2.59
CA TYR A 71 13.19 -6.17 3.35
C TYR A 71 14.14 -7.10 2.57
N LYS A 72 13.62 -8.18 1.99
CA LYS A 72 14.43 -9.11 1.19
C LYS A 72 14.96 -8.47 -0.09
N ALA A 73 14.16 -7.67 -0.79
CA ALA A 73 14.57 -6.99 -2.01
C ALA A 73 15.76 -6.05 -1.75
N HIS A 74 15.66 -5.24 -0.70
CA HIS A 74 16.76 -4.36 -0.29
C HIS A 74 18.00 -5.15 0.15
N LYS A 75 17.82 -6.20 0.96
CA LYS A 75 18.92 -7.06 1.41
C LYS A 75 19.65 -7.72 0.23
N ASN A 76 18.94 -8.14 -0.81
CA ASN A 76 19.54 -8.73 -2.00
C ASN A 76 20.39 -7.71 -2.78
N ILE A 77 19.97 -6.44 -2.81
CA ILE A 77 20.72 -5.33 -3.44
C ILE A 77 22.01 -5.06 -2.65
N GLU A 78 21.92 -5.01 -1.33
CA GLU A 78 23.10 -4.86 -0.45
C GLU A 78 24.07 -6.05 -0.62
N GLN A 79 23.56 -7.28 -0.67
CA GLN A 79 24.37 -8.48 -0.91
C GLN A 79 25.06 -8.50 -2.29
N LYS A 80 24.49 -7.84 -3.29
CA LYS A 80 25.14 -7.64 -4.60
C LYS A 80 26.28 -6.61 -4.56
N GLY A 81 26.53 -6.00 -3.41
CA GLY A 81 27.61 -5.02 -3.23
C GLY A 81 27.32 -3.66 -3.87
N ILE A 82 26.03 -3.36 -4.12
CA ILE A 82 25.64 -2.05 -4.66
C ILE A 82 25.89 -0.99 -3.59
N LYS A 83 26.65 0.04 -3.95
CA LYS A 83 27.13 1.07 -3.03
C LYS A 83 26.16 2.25 -2.93
N ASN A 84 26.35 3.05 -1.88
CA ASN A 84 25.67 4.33 -1.67
C ASN A 84 24.14 4.23 -1.49
N LEU A 85 23.60 3.15 -0.92
CA LEU A 85 22.17 3.06 -0.54
C LEU A 85 21.83 4.11 0.53
N ASP A 86 20.72 4.82 0.38
CA ASP A 86 20.26 5.85 1.33
C ASP A 86 19.53 5.23 2.52
N PHE A 87 18.92 4.06 2.34
CA PHE A 87 18.21 3.35 3.40
C PHE A 87 18.98 2.13 3.89
N SER A 88 18.77 1.78 5.17
CA SER A 88 19.19 0.48 5.71
C SER A 88 18.05 -0.53 5.61
N ASN A 89 18.39 -1.83 5.58
CA ASN A 89 17.38 -2.91 5.51
C ASN A 89 16.25 -2.74 6.54
N LYS A 90 16.59 -2.33 7.77
CA LYS A 90 15.61 -2.13 8.85
C LYS A 90 14.79 -0.86 8.64
N ALA A 91 15.40 0.21 8.14
CA ALA A 91 14.70 1.46 7.83
C ALA A 91 13.63 1.25 6.76
N CYS A 92 13.86 0.36 5.78
CA CYS A 92 12.88 0.01 4.75
C CYS A 92 11.53 -0.48 5.31
N VAL A 93 11.53 -1.07 6.50
CA VAL A 93 10.32 -1.59 7.17
C VAL A 93 9.80 -0.59 8.21
N TYR A 94 10.69 0.05 8.97
CA TYR A 94 10.32 0.95 10.07
C TYR A 94 9.44 2.11 9.63
N TRP A 95 9.71 2.71 8.46
CA TRP A 95 8.98 3.89 8.00
C TRP A 95 7.50 3.65 7.71
N TRP A 96 7.06 2.41 7.55
CA TRP A 96 5.65 2.06 7.37
C TRP A 96 4.83 2.20 8.65
N PHE A 97 5.48 2.19 9.83
CA PHE A 97 4.82 2.29 11.13
C PHE A 97 4.73 3.72 11.66
N VAL A 98 5.39 4.69 11.01
CA VAL A 98 5.38 6.09 11.43
C VAL A 98 4.29 6.84 10.64
N PRO A 99 3.18 7.27 11.25
CA PRO A 99 1.98 7.74 10.52
C PRO A 99 2.21 8.91 9.57
N ILE A 100 3.06 9.86 9.95
CA ILE A 100 3.35 11.04 9.12
C ILE A 100 4.32 10.68 7.99
N LEU A 101 5.33 9.86 8.29
CA LEU A 101 6.40 9.55 7.35
C LEU A 101 6.04 8.41 6.40
N SER A 102 5.08 7.57 6.75
CA SER A 102 4.55 6.50 5.89
C SER A 102 3.88 7.03 4.62
N LEU A 103 3.52 8.33 4.57
CA LEU A 103 2.96 8.96 3.38
C LEU A 103 3.99 9.12 2.24
N TRP A 104 5.27 9.29 2.55
CA TRP A 104 6.29 9.61 1.55
C TRP A 104 7.57 8.78 1.65
N LYS A 105 8.01 8.35 2.84
CA LYS A 105 9.23 7.53 2.97
C LYS A 105 9.15 6.19 2.21
N PRO A 106 8.02 5.45 2.23
CA PRO A 106 7.87 4.23 1.44
C PRO A 106 8.13 4.42 -0.05
N TYR A 107 7.72 5.54 -0.62
CA TYR A 107 7.96 5.84 -2.03
C TYR A 107 9.46 5.91 -2.34
N TYR A 108 10.25 6.61 -1.50
CA TYR A 108 11.70 6.71 -1.69
C TYR A 108 12.40 5.34 -1.55
N ILE A 109 11.95 4.50 -0.61
CA ILE A 109 12.48 3.14 -0.44
C ILE A 109 12.25 2.29 -1.68
N VAL A 110 11.01 2.25 -2.18
CA VAL A 110 10.67 1.44 -3.37
C VAL A 110 11.38 1.98 -4.61
N LYS A 111 11.51 3.31 -4.74
CA LYS A 111 12.28 3.96 -5.80
C LYS A 111 13.75 3.53 -5.77
N GLU A 112 14.38 3.54 -4.59
CA GLU A 112 15.76 3.08 -4.41
C GLU A 112 15.90 1.61 -4.83
N ILE A 113 15.04 0.72 -4.32
CA ILE A 113 15.06 -0.72 -4.67
C ILE A 113 14.96 -0.92 -6.18
N PHE A 114 14.02 -0.23 -6.84
CA PHE A 114 13.83 -0.34 -8.29
C PHE A 114 15.04 0.16 -9.08
N LEU A 115 15.54 1.36 -8.77
CA LEU A 115 16.66 1.96 -9.50
C LEU A 115 17.97 1.21 -9.24
N ALA A 116 18.27 0.85 -8.00
CA ALA A 116 19.45 0.08 -7.65
C ALA A 116 19.42 -1.32 -8.29
N SER A 117 18.24 -1.96 -8.36
CA SER A 117 18.10 -3.24 -9.07
C SER A 117 18.36 -3.12 -10.57
N LYS A 118 18.08 -1.98 -11.20
CA LYS A 118 18.20 -1.80 -12.66
C LYS A 118 19.54 -1.22 -13.09
N PHE A 119 20.07 -0.28 -12.33
CA PHE A 119 21.24 0.53 -12.70
C PHE A 119 22.46 0.27 -11.81
N ALA A 120 22.38 -0.68 -10.88
CA ALA A 120 23.46 -1.05 -9.96
C ALA A 120 24.05 0.18 -9.27
N ASN A 121 25.33 0.52 -9.47
CA ASN A 121 25.99 1.64 -8.79
C ASN A 121 25.62 3.02 -9.35
N ASP A 122 25.10 3.12 -10.58
CA ASP A 122 24.77 4.39 -11.25
C ASP A 122 23.33 4.86 -10.94
N TRP A 123 22.67 4.21 -9.98
CA TRP A 123 21.25 4.40 -9.70
C TRP A 123 20.92 5.81 -9.19
N LYS A 124 21.84 6.46 -8.47
CA LYS A 124 21.66 7.83 -7.96
C LYS A 124 21.60 8.86 -9.08
N ASP A 125 22.45 8.72 -10.09
CA ASP A 125 22.46 9.63 -11.24
C ASP A 125 21.15 9.54 -12.03
N LYS A 126 20.60 8.33 -12.16
CA LYS A 126 19.28 8.11 -12.76
C LYS A 126 18.13 8.58 -11.88
N SER A 127 18.29 8.56 -10.55
CA SER A 127 17.28 9.05 -9.60
C SER A 127 17.05 10.56 -9.71
N ALA A 128 18.11 11.33 -9.93
CA ALA A 128 18.05 12.78 -10.16
C ALA A 128 17.33 13.13 -11.47
N LEU A 129 17.61 12.36 -12.52
CA LEU A 129 16.95 12.48 -13.83
C LEU A 129 15.43 12.23 -13.73
N PHE A 130 15.01 11.30 -12.86
CA PHE A 130 13.60 10.97 -12.63
C PHE A 130 12.80 12.09 -11.93
N LEU A 131 13.45 13.03 -11.24
CA LEU A 131 12.79 14.17 -10.60
C LEU A 131 12.57 15.36 -11.55
N ILE A 132 13.30 15.40 -12.66
CA ILE A 132 13.28 16.51 -13.63
C ILE A 132 12.22 16.28 -14.73
N ILE A 133 11.78 15.03 -14.95
CA ILE A 133 10.78 14.63 -15.97
C ILE A 133 9.37 14.55 -15.40
#